data_AF-A0A1W1UBE7-F1
#
_entry.id   AF-A0A1W1UBE7-F1
#
_cell.length_a   1.000
_cell.length_b   1.000
_cell.length_c   1.000
_cell.angle_alpha   90.00
_cell.angle_beta   90.00
_cell.angle_gamma   90.00
#
_symmetry.space_group_name_H-M   'P 1'
#
loop_
_entity.id
_entity.type
_entity.pdbx_description
1 polymer ?
#
loop_
_entity_poly.entity_id
_entity_poly.type
_entity_poly.pdbx_seq_one_letter_code
_entity_poly.pdbx_strand_id
1 'polypeptide(L)'
;MNTATCGGAAGVWQNGDRAVAANLNPGRRRWFLTSLHVMEKAAGTRRRDLTERRSGNLMPVGWWAVTDRKPYRHRFPLSVIGYALWLYHRFLLSQRDVQELLHERGIRVSHETLRQRNIKFAPLLTEELRHREPRWGSRWHLDERCVQIAGVKHWLWRAVDEHGNVLVHLLQEHRDTEAAKSFFVRLLGQHNVPKVIHTDKLWSYGAVLRELPVLHVVEHIRVVSTARCNTIVEQSHRPTRQQERAQLGFKRRQRTQELLALHARVSNLHRHTRTTTPAALRRSDQTTALLLWQEVLQQAV
;
A
#
# COMPACT_ATOMS: atom_id res chain seq x y z
N MET A 1 52.52 18.04 35.10
CA MET A 1 52.32 18.25 33.65
C MET A 1 52.36 16.89 32.96
N ASN A 2 51.51 16.71 31.94
CA ASN A 2 51.34 15.54 31.04
C ASN A 2 50.49 14.32 31.49
N THR A 3 49.26 14.31 30.95
CA THR A 3 48.55 13.26 30.17
C THR A 3 48.80 11.76 30.39
N ALA A 4 47.71 10.99 30.63
CA ALA A 4 47.37 9.66 30.03
C ALA A 4 46.09 9.08 30.70
N THR A 5 44.92 9.02 30.03
CA THR A 5 44.28 7.91 29.26
C THR A 5 43.59 6.78 30.04
N CYS A 6 42.27 6.67 29.76
CA CYS A 6 41.44 5.50 29.43
C CYS A 6 41.37 4.27 30.35
N GLY A 7 40.16 4.03 30.88
CA GLY A 7 39.62 2.70 31.18
C GLY A 7 38.10 2.72 31.01
N GLY A 8 37.54 1.87 30.14
CA GLY A 8 36.08 1.82 29.95
C GLY A 8 35.58 0.96 28.79
N ALA A 9 35.77 -0.35 28.92
CA ALA A 9 34.95 -1.45 28.37
C ALA A 9 34.59 -1.46 26.87
N ALA A 10 35.37 -2.26 26.12
CA ALA A 10 34.94 -2.91 24.88
C ALA A 10 34.24 -4.26 25.20
N GLY A 11 33.21 -4.59 24.41
CA GLY A 11 32.40 -5.83 24.50
C GLY A 11 31.02 -5.53 25.07
N VAL A 12 29.88 -5.88 24.46
CA VAL A 12 29.51 -7.19 23.91
C VAL A 12 28.31 -7.02 22.96
N TRP A 13 28.42 -7.45 21.71
CA TRP A 13 27.32 -8.02 20.91
C TRP A 13 27.94 -8.99 19.90
N GLN A 14 27.93 -10.29 20.21
CA GLN A 14 28.25 -11.35 19.25
C GLN A 14 27.15 -12.41 19.25
N ASN A 15 26.89 -12.90 18.03
CA ASN A 15 26.26 -14.17 17.63
C ASN A 15 24.73 -14.24 17.40
N GLY A 16 23.90 -13.32 17.91
CA GLY A 16 22.44 -13.35 17.65
C GLY A 16 22.03 -12.82 16.26
N ASP A 17 22.58 -11.69 15.84
CA ASP A 17 22.10 -10.94 14.68
C ASP A 17 22.48 -11.54 13.32
N ARG A 18 23.55 -12.34 13.28
CA ARG A 18 23.95 -13.09 12.08
C ARG A 18 23.03 -14.29 11.80
N ALA A 19 22.39 -14.85 12.82
CA ALA A 19 21.49 -15.99 12.68
C ALA A 19 20.14 -15.60 12.06
N VAL A 20 19.62 -14.41 12.37
CA VAL A 20 18.35 -13.90 11.80
C VAL A 20 18.53 -13.52 10.33
N ALA A 21 19.67 -12.93 9.97
CA ALA A 21 20.01 -12.64 8.58
C ALA A 21 20.13 -13.94 7.75
N ALA A 22 20.51 -15.07 8.36
CA ALA A 22 20.72 -16.35 7.69
C ALA A 22 19.43 -17.06 7.23
N ASN A 23 18.25 -16.66 7.71
CA ASN A 23 16.96 -17.24 7.33
C ASN A 23 16.14 -16.39 6.34
N LEU A 24 16.67 -15.24 5.93
CA LEU A 24 16.01 -14.35 4.97
C LEU A 24 16.38 -14.73 3.52
N ASN A 25 15.38 -14.74 2.63
CA ASN A 25 15.55 -14.87 1.18
C ASN A 25 16.52 -13.76 0.66
N PRO A 26 17.45 -14.00 -0.30
CA PRO A 26 18.55 -13.07 -0.62
C PRO A 26 18.10 -11.65 -0.99
N GLY A 27 16.91 -11.52 -1.59
CA GLY A 27 16.28 -10.23 -1.86
C GLY A 27 15.92 -9.44 -0.60
N ARG A 28 15.52 -10.11 0.49
CA ARG A 28 15.18 -9.48 1.79
C ARG A 28 16.43 -9.09 2.59
N ARG A 29 17.54 -9.83 2.46
CA ARG A 29 18.82 -9.52 3.14
C ARG A 29 19.43 -8.19 2.70
N ARG A 30 19.36 -7.86 1.41
CA ARG A 30 19.91 -6.60 0.87
C ARG A 30 19.16 -5.37 1.40
N TRP A 31 17.84 -5.47 1.57
CA TRP A 31 17.03 -4.44 2.24
C TRP A 31 17.33 -4.34 3.74
N PHE A 32 17.57 -5.47 4.41
CA PHE A 32 17.94 -5.54 5.83
C PHE A 32 19.25 -4.80 6.12
N LEU A 33 20.30 -5.06 5.33
CA LEU A 33 21.63 -4.44 5.51
C LEU A 33 21.68 -2.95 5.15
N THR A 34 20.91 -2.51 4.15
CA THR A 34 20.85 -1.09 3.75
C THR A 34 20.13 -0.24 4.81
N SER A 35 19.20 -0.83 5.56
CA SER A 35 18.47 -0.15 6.65
C SER A 35 19.33 0.01 7.91
N LEU A 36 20.19 -0.97 8.20
CA LEU A 36 21.15 -0.92 9.32
C LEU A 36 22.14 0.25 9.18
N HIS A 37 22.64 0.51 7.97
CA HIS A 37 23.63 1.56 7.74
C HIS A 37 23.07 2.99 7.87
N VAL A 38 21.75 3.17 7.68
CA VAL A 38 21.06 4.44 7.91
C VAL A 38 20.87 4.70 9.42
N MET A 39 20.75 3.64 10.23
CA MET A 39 20.57 3.72 11.68
C MET A 39 21.87 4.04 12.43
N GLU A 40 23.01 3.51 11.97
CA GLU A 40 24.31 3.72 12.60
C GLU A 40 24.76 5.20 12.56
N LYS A 41 24.40 5.94 11.50
CA LYS A 41 24.66 7.39 11.40
C LYS A 41 23.78 8.25 12.30
N ALA A 42 22.60 7.79 12.69
CA ALA A 42 21.65 8.57 13.50
C ALA A 42 21.92 8.47 15.01
N ALA A 43 22.54 7.38 15.47
CA ALA A 43 22.82 7.15 16.89
C ALA A 43 24.08 7.86 17.43
N GLY A 44 24.92 8.42 16.55
CA GLY A 44 26.24 8.97 16.92
C GLY A 44 26.27 10.45 17.33
N THR A 45 25.18 11.22 17.22
CA THR A 45 25.24 12.68 17.45
C THR A 45 24.93 13.02 18.91
N ARG A 46 26.00 13.16 19.69
CA ARG A 46 26.03 13.53 21.11
C ARG A 46 25.47 14.95 21.31
N ARG A 47 24.54 15.13 22.26
CA ARG A 47 24.00 16.42 22.76
C ARG A 47 25.14 17.44 23.01
N ARG A 48 25.14 18.56 22.28
CA ARG A 48 25.65 19.87 22.73
C ARG A 48 25.22 20.99 21.76
N ASP A 49 24.69 22.05 22.36
CA ASP A 49 24.43 23.40 21.87
C ASP A 49 23.50 23.62 20.65
N LEU A 50 22.30 24.13 20.96
CA LEU A 50 21.40 24.79 20.01
C LEU A 50 21.23 26.27 20.42
N THR A 51 22.18 27.10 20.02
CA THR A 51 21.94 28.54 19.80
C THR A 51 22.11 28.82 18.32
N GLU A 52 20.98 29.12 17.70
CA GLU A 52 20.80 30.07 16.60
C GLU A 52 21.71 29.94 15.36
N ARG A 53 21.15 29.45 14.24
CA ARG A 53 21.34 30.06 12.92
C ARG A 53 20.30 29.59 11.90
N ARG A 54 19.60 30.58 11.35
CA ARG A 54 18.69 30.50 10.20
C ARG A 54 19.38 29.81 9.01
N SER A 55 18.85 28.66 8.60
CA SER A 55 18.92 28.14 7.24
C SER A 55 17.79 27.12 7.08
N GLY A 56 16.97 27.29 6.04
CA GLY A 56 15.75 26.52 5.79
C GLY A 56 16.03 25.06 5.46
N ASN A 57 16.35 24.26 6.49
CA ASN A 57 16.44 22.82 6.39
C ASN A 57 15.07 22.22 6.74
N LEU A 58 14.44 21.59 5.74
CA LEU A 58 13.38 20.63 5.94
C LEU A 58 13.85 19.61 6.99
N MET A 59 13.19 19.62 8.16
CA MET A 59 13.38 18.59 9.18
C MET A 59 13.14 17.22 8.54
N PRO A 60 13.94 16.19 8.86
CA PRO A 60 13.64 14.84 8.41
C PRO A 60 12.30 14.43 9.03
N VAL A 61 11.26 14.39 8.21
CA VAL A 61 9.94 13.89 8.60
C VAL A 61 10.05 12.38 8.78
N GLY A 62 10.57 11.96 9.93
CA GLY A 62 10.42 10.59 10.39
C GLY A 62 9.00 10.34 10.85
N TRP A 63 8.63 9.07 11.00
CA TRP A 63 7.34 8.63 11.57
C TRP A 63 7.04 9.22 12.97
N TRP A 64 8.05 9.82 13.60
CA TRP A 64 8.04 10.42 14.94
C TRP A 64 7.84 11.95 14.93
N ALA A 65 7.73 12.60 13.76
CA ALA A 65 7.72 14.07 13.67
C ALA A 65 6.36 14.73 13.93
N VAL A 66 5.28 13.96 14.04
CA VAL A 66 3.92 14.48 14.30
C VAL A 66 3.42 13.95 15.64
N THR A 67 2.71 14.81 16.38
CA THR A 67 2.15 14.51 17.72
C THR A 67 1.42 13.17 17.73
N ASP A 68 1.98 12.23 18.50
CA ASP A 68 1.57 10.83 18.47
C ASP A 68 0.30 10.62 19.32
N ARG A 69 -0.84 11.03 18.76
CA ARG A 69 -2.16 10.87 19.39
C ARG A 69 -2.43 9.38 19.63
N LYS A 70 -2.84 9.05 20.85
CA LYS A 70 -3.23 7.69 21.23
C LYS A 70 -4.75 7.54 21.13
N PRO A 71 -5.27 6.66 20.25
CA PRO A 71 -6.71 6.46 20.14
C PRO A 71 -7.30 5.87 21.43
N TYR A 72 -8.53 6.27 21.77
CA TYR A 72 -9.21 5.81 22.99
C TYR A 72 -9.29 4.27 23.03
N ARG A 73 -8.93 3.67 24.17
CA ARG A 73 -8.85 2.21 24.42
C ARG A 73 -7.84 1.43 23.57
N HIS A 74 -6.82 2.08 23.00
CA HIS A 74 -5.73 1.37 22.32
C HIS A 74 -4.43 1.42 23.11
N ARG A 75 -3.67 0.33 23.16
CA ARG A 75 -2.38 0.28 23.87
C ARG A 75 -1.30 1.13 23.21
N PHE A 76 -1.27 1.14 21.87
CA PHE A 76 -0.24 1.79 21.08
C PHE A 76 -0.77 3.08 20.44
N PRO A 77 0.09 4.07 20.22
CA PRO A 77 -0.31 5.34 19.62
C PRO A 77 -0.47 5.21 18.09
N LEU A 78 -0.99 6.24 17.43
CA LEU A 78 -1.33 6.21 16.00
C LEU A 78 -0.11 5.97 15.11
N SER A 79 1.07 6.47 15.46
CA SER A 79 2.30 6.25 14.70
C SER A 79 2.59 4.75 14.50
N VAL A 80 2.47 3.97 15.59
CA VAL A 80 2.71 2.52 15.59
C VAL A 80 1.60 1.76 14.89
N ILE A 81 0.34 2.13 15.14
CA ILE A 81 -0.81 1.51 14.48
C ILE A 81 -0.72 1.75 12.97
N GLY A 82 -0.54 3.00 12.58
CA GLY A 82 -0.40 3.44 11.20
C GLY A 82 0.77 2.78 10.49
N TYR A 83 1.91 2.63 11.17
CA TYR A 83 3.06 1.93 10.61
C TYR A 83 2.76 0.46 10.32
N ALA A 84 2.10 -0.23 11.26
CA ALA A 84 1.74 -1.62 11.08
C ALA A 84 0.72 -1.83 9.94
N LEU A 85 -0.30 -0.95 9.86
CA LEU A 85 -1.30 -0.97 8.79
C LEU A 85 -0.65 -0.67 7.44
N TRP A 86 0.24 0.33 7.38
CA TRP A 86 0.99 0.65 6.18
C TRP A 86 1.84 -0.52 5.70
N LEU A 87 2.59 -1.17 6.60
CA LEU A 87 3.39 -2.34 6.24
C LEU A 87 2.53 -3.46 5.66
N TYR A 88 1.40 -3.75 6.32
CA TYR A 88 0.50 -4.83 5.92
C TYR A 88 -0.23 -4.57 4.59
N HIS A 89 -0.65 -3.32 4.33
CA HIS A 89 -1.40 -2.97 3.13
C HIS A 89 -0.52 -2.52 1.96
N ARG A 90 0.69 -2.00 2.20
CA ARG A 90 1.60 -1.56 1.12
C ARG A 90 2.48 -2.69 0.60
N PHE A 91 2.90 -3.59 1.49
CA PHE A 91 3.80 -4.68 1.18
C PHE A 91 3.07 -6.02 1.28
N LEU A 92 3.63 -7.03 0.63
CA LEU A 92 3.07 -8.38 0.55
C LEU A 92 3.40 -9.19 1.81
N LEU A 93 3.23 -8.57 2.97
CA LEU A 93 3.59 -9.10 4.27
C LEU A 93 2.39 -9.78 4.94
N SER A 94 2.63 -10.88 5.64
CA SER A 94 1.64 -11.46 6.52
C SER A 94 1.53 -10.66 7.83
N GLN A 95 0.45 -10.82 8.59
CA GLN A 95 0.33 -10.19 9.91
C GLN A 95 1.41 -10.70 10.89
N ARG A 96 1.91 -11.93 10.68
CA ARG A 96 3.01 -12.48 11.48
C ARG A 96 4.34 -11.82 11.11
N ASP A 97 4.56 -11.57 9.82
CA ASP A 97 5.76 -10.84 9.34
C ASP A 97 5.78 -9.42 9.94
N VAL A 98 4.63 -8.73 9.94
CA VAL A 98 4.53 -7.39 10.56
C VAL A 98 4.75 -7.44 12.07
N GLN A 99 4.23 -8.47 12.75
CA GLN A 99 4.52 -8.69 14.17
C GLN A 99 6.03 -8.84 14.40
N GLU A 100 6.73 -9.63 13.58
CA GLU A 100 8.18 -9.86 13.69
C GLU A 100 8.97 -8.57 13.47
N LEU A 101 8.64 -7.80 12.43
CA LEU A 101 9.27 -6.49 12.15
C LEU A 101 9.04 -5.46 13.27
N LEU A 102 7.88 -5.52 13.94
CA LEU A 102 7.62 -4.66 15.09
C LEU A 102 8.38 -5.15 16.34
N HIS A 103 8.53 -6.47 16.50
CA HIS A 103 9.28 -7.05 17.60
C HIS A 103 10.76 -6.66 17.56
N GLU A 104 11.38 -6.67 16.38
CA GLU A 104 12.75 -6.19 16.16
C GLU A 104 12.95 -4.76 16.69
N ARG A 105 11.91 -3.92 16.59
CA ARG A 105 11.90 -2.53 17.07
C ARG A 105 11.49 -2.37 18.53
N GLY A 106 11.43 -3.47 19.28
CA GLY A 106 11.03 -3.48 20.69
C GLY A 106 9.52 -3.37 20.93
N ILE A 107 8.69 -3.42 19.88
CA ILE A 107 7.23 -3.28 19.97
C ILE A 107 6.58 -4.67 20.07
N ARG A 108 6.18 -5.05 21.29
CA ARG A 108 5.52 -6.34 21.56
C ARG A 108 4.01 -6.28 21.27
N VAL A 109 3.61 -6.71 20.08
CA VAL A 109 2.21 -6.81 19.66
C VAL A 109 1.92 -8.20 19.09
N SER A 110 0.71 -8.72 19.29
CA SER A 110 0.30 -9.99 18.68
C SER A 110 -0.27 -9.74 17.27
N HIS A 111 -0.13 -10.72 16.37
CA HIS A 111 -0.75 -10.67 15.05
C HIS A 111 -2.28 -10.58 15.13
N GLU A 112 -2.93 -11.13 16.16
CA GLU A 112 -4.38 -10.97 16.37
C GLU A 112 -4.75 -9.53 16.72
N THR A 113 -3.92 -8.83 17.50
CA THR A 113 -4.09 -7.39 17.73
C THR A 113 -3.96 -6.60 16.42
N LEU A 114 -3.00 -6.95 15.56
CA LEU A 114 -2.87 -6.36 14.22
C LEU A 114 -4.10 -6.67 13.36
N ARG A 115 -4.63 -7.89 13.42
CA ARG A 115 -5.85 -8.29 12.73
C ARG A 115 -7.06 -7.46 13.16
N GLN A 116 -7.30 -7.33 14.45
CA GLN A 116 -8.41 -6.53 14.99
C GLN A 116 -8.28 -5.04 14.60
N ARG A 117 -7.05 -4.51 14.58
CA ARG A 117 -6.78 -3.14 14.11
C ARG A 117 -7.06 -2.98 12.62
N ASN A 118 -6.64 -3.92 11.79
CA ASN A 118 -6.99 -3.92 10.36
C ASN A 118 -8.50 -3.89 10.17
N ILE A 119 -9.24 -4.74 10.89
CA ILE A 119 -10.71 -4.79 10.84
C ILE A 119 -11.34 -3.44 11.20
N LYS A 120 -10.82 -2.78 12.22
CA LYS A 120 -11.34 -1.50 12.71
C LYS A 120 -10.99 -0.32 11.80
N PHE A 121 -9.72 -0.20 11.43
CA PHE A 121 -9.20 1.01 10.79
C PHE A 121 -9.18 0.95 9.27
N ALA A 122 -9.10 -0.24 8.65
CA ALA A 122 -8.98 -0.32 7.20
C ALA A 122 -10.16 0.33 6.45
N PRO A 123 -11.43 0.16 6.87
CA PRO A 123 -12.55 0.86 6.24
C PRO A 123 -12.47 2.37 6.38
N LEU A 124 -12.10 2.87 7.56
CA LEU A 124 -11.98 4.32 7.84
C LEU A 124 -10.88 4.95 6.98
N LEU A 125 -9.71 4.31 6.90
CA LEU A 125 -8.60 4.77 6.07
C LEU A 125 -8.90 4.67 4.58
N THR A 126 -9.67 3.66 4.16
CA THR A 126 -10.11 3.53 2.77
C THR A 126 -10.99 4.71 2.37
N GLU A 127 -11.90 5.12 3.25
CA GLU A 127 -12.80 6.24 3.02
C GLU A 127 -12.04 7.58 2.98
N GLU A 128 -11.20 7.85 3.98
CA GLU A 128 -10.40 9.06 4.04
C GLU A 128 -9.44 9.19 2.84
N LEU A 129 -8.79 8.09 2.43
CA LEU A 129 -7.96 8.11 1.23
C LEU A 129 -8.80 8.38 -0.01
N ARG A 130 -9.99 7.79 -0.12
CA ARG A 130 -10.89 7.99 -1.26
C ARG A 130 -11.26 9.45 -1.43
N HIS A 131 -11.55 10.18 -0.35
CA HIS A 131 -11.88 11.60 -0.42
C HIS A 131 -10.71 12.48 -0.89
N ARG A 132 -9.48 12.01 -0.70
CA ARG A 132 -8.25 12.72 -1.10
C ARG A 132 -7.70 12.26 -2.44
N GLU A 133 -8.32 11.27 -3.08
CA GLU A 133 -7.86 10.79 -4.38
C GLU A 133 -7.99 11.90 -5.44
N PRO A 134 -6.95 12.12 -6.26
CA PRO A 134 -7.03 13.09 -7.34
C PRO A 134 -8.02 12.64 -8.41
N ARG A 135 -8.36 13.56 -9.32
CA ARG A 135 -9.06 13.18 -10.54
C ARG A 135 -8.17 12.25 -11.36
N TRP A 136 -8.66 11.05 -11.63
CA TRP A 136 -7.92 10.03 -12.37
C TRP A 136 -7.97 10.22 -13.89
N GLY A 137 -7.14 9.46 -14.60
CA GLY A 137 -7.02 9.51 -16.05
C GLY A 137 -8.35 9.25 -16.78
N SER A 138 -8.44 9.80 -17.99
CA SER A 138 -9.66 9.75 -18.82
C SER A 138 -9.81 8.47 -19.63
N ARG A 139 -8.79 7.59 -19.66
CA ARG A 139 -8.85 6.28 -20.32
C ARG A 139 -8.77 5.19 -19.28
N TRP A 140 -9.76 4.30 -19.30
CA TRP A 140 -9.91 3.21 -18.35
C TRP A 140 -9.62 1.87 -19.02
N HIS A 141 -8.96 0.99 -18.28
CA HIS A 141 -8.74 -0.41 -18.62
C HIS A 141 -9.48 -1.25 -17.59
N LEU A 142 -10.45 -2.03 -18.06
CA LEU A 142 -11.28 -2.91 -17.24
C LEU A 142 -10.91 -4.35 -17.52
N ASP A 143 -10.84 -5.15 -16.46
CA ASP A 143 -10.57 -6.58 -16.56
C ASP A 143 -11.13 -7.29 -15.34
N GLU A 144 -11.41 -8.57 -15.50
CA GLU A 144 -11.91 -9.43 -14.44
C GLU A 144 -11.07 -10.69 -14.32
N ARG A 145 -10.87 -11.10 -13.07
CA ARG A 145 -10.02 -12.25 -12.79
C ARG A 145 -10.64 -13.19 -11.80
N CYS A 146 -10.57 -14.48 -12.12
CA CYS A 146 -10.93 -15.54 -11.18
C CYS A 146 -9.98 -15.56 -9.98
N VAL A 147 -10.55 -15.59 -8.78
CA VAL A 147 -9.86 -15.71 -7.48
C VAL A 147 -10.57 -16.79 -6.67
N GLN A 148 -9.82 -17.63 -5.95
CA GLN A 148 -10.41 -18.62 -5.04
C GLN A 148 -10.43 -18.08 -3.62
N ILE A 149 -11.60 -18.15 -2.97
CA ILE A 149 -11.80 -17.69 -1.59
C ILE A 149 -12.47 -18.81 -0.82
N ALA A 150 -11.76 -19.35 0.17
CA ALA A 150 -12.20 -20.54 0.93
C ALA A 150 -12.64 -21.71 0.03
N GLY A 151 -11.95 -21.92 -1.10
CA GLY A 151 -12.26 -22.97 -2.07
C GLY A 151 -13.38 -22.63 -3.05
N VAL A 152 -14.10 -21.51 -2.87
CA VAL A 152 -15.17 -21.06 -3.76
C VAL A 152 -14.63 -20.06 -4.78
N LYS A 153 -15.03 -20.26 -6.05
CA LYS A 153 -14.65 -19.39 -7.16
C LYS A 153 -15.36 -18.03 -7.06
N HIS A 154 -14.59 -16.95 -7.16
CA HIS A 154 -15.07 -15.58 -7.20
C HIS A 154 -14.40 -14.84 -8.36
N TRP A 155 -14.98 -13.70 -8.73
CA TRP A 155 -14.49 -12.82 -9.78
C TRP A 155 -14.12 -11.46 -9.20
N LEU A 156 -12.86 -11.10 -9.35
CA LEU A 156 -12.32 -9.79 -9.01
C LEU A 156 -12.38 -8.90 -10.26
N TRP A 157 -13.36 -8.00 -10.28
CA TRP A 157 -13.49 -6.94 -11.27
C TRP A 157 -12.57 -5.79 -10.89
N ARG A 158 -11.82 -5.28 -11.86
CA ARG A 158 -10.83 -4.22 -11.66
C ARG A 158 -10.92 -3.17 -12.75
N ALA A 159 -10.84 -1.91 -12.33
CA ALA A 159 -10.64 -0.77 -13.21
C ALA A 159 -9.30 -0.09 -12.93
N VAL A 160 -8.57 0.26 -13.97
CA VAL A 160 -7.28 0.95 -13.90
C VAL A 160 -7.24 2.09 -14.91
N ASP A 161 -6.65 3.22 -14.57
CA ASP A 161 -6.44 4.32 -15.53
C ASP A 161 -5.20 4.12 -16.42
N GLU A 162 -5.00 5.03 -17.38
CA GLU A 162 -3.84 5.09 -18.28
C GLU A 162 -2.48 5.23 -17.57
N HIS A 163 -2.46 5.75 -16.34
CA HIS A 163 -1.24 5.86 -15.53
C HIS A 163 -1.00 4.60 -14.68
N GLY A 164 -1.93 3.65 -14.73
CA GLY A 164 -1.88 2.41 -13.98
C GLY A 164 -2.51 2.51 -12.59
N ASN A 165 -3.18 3.61 -12.23
CA ASN A 165 -3.87 3.79 -10.96
C ASN A 165 -5.11 2.93 -10.88
N VAL A 166 -5.24 2.20 -9.77
CA VAL A 166 -6.38 1.31 -9.55
C VAL A 166 -7.54 2.16 -9.07
N LEU A 167 -8.61 2.21 -9.84
CA LEU A 167 -9.80 2.97 -9.52
C LEU A 167 -10.69 2.18 -8.56
N VAL A 168 -11.10 0.98 -8.99
CA VAL A 168 -12.04 0.13 -8.24
C VAL A 168 -11.60 -1.33 -8.27
N HIS A 169 -11.77 -1.98 -7.11
CA HIS A 169 -11.83 -3.43 -6.94
C HIS A 169 -13.22 -3.83 -6.48
N LEU A 170 -13.85 -4.74 -7.19
CA LEU A 170 -15.11 -5.33 -6.76
C LEU A 170 -15.04 -6.86 -6.86
N LEU A 171 -15.28 -7.52 -5.74
CA LEU A 171 -15.26 -8.97 -5.64
C LEU A 171 -16.69 -9.50 -5.65
N GLN A 172 -17.00 -10.33 -6.64
CA GLN A 172 -18.34 -10.88 -6.88
C GLN A 172 -18.29 -12.40 -7.03
N GLU A 173 -19.42 -13.05 -6.86
CA GLU A 173 -19.54 -14.50 -7.04
C GLU A 173 -19.77 -14.86 -8.51
N HIS A 174 -20.44 -13.98 -9.25
CA HIS A 174 -20.82 -14.20 -10.65
C HIS A 174 -19.98 -13.38 -11.64
N ARG A 175 -19.92 -13.86 -12.88
CA ARG A 175 -19.36 -13.20 -14.06
C ARG A 175 -20.42 -13.10 -15.15
N ASP A 176 -21.44 -12.30 -14.87
CA ASP A 176 -22.58 -12.06 -15.75
C ASP A 176 -22.77 -10.54 -15.98
N THR A 177 -23.82 -10.19 -16.70
CA THR A 177 -24.14 -8.80 -17.05
C THR A 177 -24.54 -7.98 -15.83
N GLU A 178 -25.27 -8.56 -14.87
CA GLU A 178 -25.65 -7.87 -13.64
C GLU A 178 -24.44 -7.57 -12.76
N ALA A 179 -23.50 -8.51 -12.64
CA ALA A 179 -22.23 -8.30 -11.97
C ALA A 179 -21.45 -7.15 -12.65
N ALA A 180 -21.29 -7.21 -13.97
CA ALA A 180 -20.66 -6.13 -14.73
C ALA A 180 -21.36 -4.78 -14.51
N LYS A 181 -22.69 -4.74 -14.53
CA LYS A 181 -23.49 -3.52 -14.32
C LYS A 181 -23.24 -2.92 -12.94
N SER A 182 -23.27 -3.75 -11.90
CA SER A 182 -22.97 -3.30 -10.53
C SER A 182 -21.54 -2.76 -10.40
N PHE A 183 -20.59 -3.34 -11.13
CA PHE A 183 -19.21 -2.85 -11.20
C PHE A 183 -19.14 -1.47 -11.87
N PHE A 184 -19.82 -1.26 -12.99
CA PHE A 184 -19.90 0.06 -13.65
C PHE A 184 -20.61 1.11 -12.80
N VAL A 185 -21.73 0.77 -12.17
CA VAL A 185 -22.45 1.69 -11.27
C VAL A 185 -21.54 2.13 -10.13
N ARG A 186 -20.79 1.19 -9.53
CA ARG A 186 -19.80 1.53 -8.49
C ARG A 186 -18.68 2.42 -9.04
N LEU A 187 -18.19 2.15 -10.24
CA LEU A 187 -17.11 2.88 -10.88
C LEU A 187 -17.52 4.34 -11.19
N LEU A 188 -18.70 4.52 -11.78
CA LEU A 188 -19.26 5.82 -12.14
C LEU A 188 -19.77 6.61 -10.92
N GLY A 189 -20.15 5.93 -9.84
CA GLY A 189 -20.49 6.59 -8.58
C GLY A 189 -19.27 7.16 -7.84
N GLN A 190 -18.05 6.72 -8.18
CA GLN A 190 -16.81 7.16 -7.53
C GLN A 190 -15.96 8.07 -8.41
N HIS A 191 -16.12 8.01 -9.73
CA HIS A 191 -15.27 8.71 -10.68
C HIS A 191 -16.08 9.28 -11.84
N ASN A 192 -15.54 10.33 -12.45
CA ASN A 192 -16.13 10.95 -13.64
C ASN A 192 -16.13 9.98 -14.82
N VAL A 193 -17.06 10.20 -15.75
CA VAL A 193 -17.17 9.42 -16.99
C VAL A 193 -15.86 9.52 -17.79
N PRO A 194 -15.27 8.40 -18.23
CA PRO A 194 -14.05 8.39 -19.02
C PRO A 194 -14.34 8.80 -20.47
N LYS A 195 -13.28 9.13 -21.21
CA LYS A 195 -13.35 9.30 -22.67
C LYS A 195 -13.28 7.97 -23.41
N VAL A 196 -12.48 7.02 -22.91
CA VAL A 196 -12.24 5.73 -23.55
C VAL A 196 -12.27 4.61 -22.50
N ILE A 197 -12.92 3.50 -22.85
CA ILE A 197 -12.91 2.26 -22.06
C ILE A 197 -12.30 1.14 -22.90
N HIS A 198 -11.25 0.53 -22.37
CA HIS A 198 -10.65 -0.69 -22.88
C HIS A 198 -11.15 -1.88 -22.06
N THR A 199 -11.71 -2.89 -22.73
CA THR A 199 -12.12 -4.14 -22.09
C THR A 199 -11.57 -5.33 -22.85
N ASP A 200 -11.61 -6.50 -22.20
CA ASP A 200 -11.44 -7.78 -22.87
C ASP A 200 -12.66 -8.11 -23.78
N LYS A 201 -12.72 -9.36 -24.25
CA LYS A 201 -13.80 -9.85 -25.12
C LYS A 201 -15.05 -10.33 -24.36
N LEU A 202 -15.17 -10.09 -23.06
CA LEU A 202 -16.36 -10.50 -22.30
C LEU A 202 -17.60 -9.73 -22.79
N TRP A 203 -18.61 -10.48 -23.23
CA TRP A 203 -19.86 -9.94 -23.77
C TRP A 203 -20.62 -9.06 -22.78
N SER A 204 -20.52 -9.33 -21.48
CA SER A 204 -21.15 -8.57 -20.40
C SER A 204 -20.79 -7.09 -20.44
N TYR A 205 -19.53 -6.73 -20.76
CA TYR A 205 -19.13 -5.32 -20.89
C TYR A 205 -19.91 -4.62 -22.00
N GLY A 206 -20.01 -5.25 -23.17
CA GLY A 206 -20.74 -4.69 -24.31
C GLY A 206 -22.24 -4.58 -24.05
N ALA A 207 -22.82 -5.48 -23.25
CA ALA A 207 -24.22 -5.38 -22.84
C ALA A 207 -24.45 -4.16 -21.94
N VAL A 208 -23.62 -3.98 -20.91
CA VAL A 208 -23.73 -2.83 -19.98
C VAL A 208 -23.49 -1.49 -20.69
N LEU A 209 -22.52 -1.43 -21.61
CA LEU A 209 -22.23 -0.21 -22.36
C LEU A 209 -23.40 0.24 -23.25
N ARG A 210 -24.20 -0.69 -23.77
CA ARG A 210 -25.43 -0.35 -24.49
C ARG A 210 -26.57 0.05 -23.56
N GLU A 211 -26.63 -0.55 -22.38
CA GLU A 211 -27.69 -0.32 -21.40
C GLU A 211 -27.54 1.02 -20.68
N LEU A 212 -26.32 1.43 -20.31
CA LEU A 212 -26.08 2.66 -19.53
C LEU A 212 -25.94 3.88 -20.46
N PRO A 213 -26.89 4.83 -20.47
CA PRO A 213 -26.88 5.96 -21.42
C PRO A 213 -25.68 6.88 -21.25
N VAL A 214 -25.21 7.04 -20.02
CA VAL A 214 -24.03 7.85 -19.69
C VAL A 214 -22.74 7.36 -20.38
N LEU A 215 -22.71 6.09 -20.80
CA LEU A 215 -21.56 5.49 -21.48
C LEU A 215 -21.67 5.53 -23.01
N HIS A 216 -22.79 5.99 -23.59
CA HIS A 216 -22.97 6.03 -25.05
C HIS A 216 -22.01 6.99 -25.75
N VAL A 217 -21.55 8.03 -25.04
CA VAL A 217 -20.55 8.99 -25.53
C VAL A 217 -19.11 8.48 -25.40
N VAL A 218 -18.91 7.34 -24.73
CA VAL A 218 -17.58 6.81 -24.41
C VAL A 218 -17.11 5.89 -25.51
N GLU A 219 -15.88 6.09 -25.98
CA GLU A 219 -15.27 5.21 -26.96
C GLU A 219 -14.97 3.84 -26.33
N HIS A 220 -15.61 2.78 -26.82
CA HIS A 220 -15.35 1.40 -26.37
C HIS A 220 -14.37 0.69 -27.29
N ILE A 221 -13.20 0.36 -26.78
CA ILE A 221 -12.16 -0.39 -27.49
C ILE A 221 -12.06 -1.80 -26.90
N ARG A 222 -12.49 -2.80 -27.67
CA ARG A 222 -12.27 -4.21 -27.31
C ARG A 222 -10.82 -4.59 -27.65
N VAL A 223 -10.03 -4.87 -26.62
CA VAL A 223 -8.63 -5.24 -26.81
C VAL A 223 -8.55 -6.69 -27.30
N VAL A 224 -8.03 -6.87 -28.51
CA VAL A 224 -7.66 -8.19 -29.03
C VAL A 224 -6.28 -8.54 -28.45
N SER A 225 -6.15 -9.75 -27.89
CA SER A 225 -4.99 -10.27 -27.12
C SER A 225 -3.62 -10.14 -27.79
N THR A 226 -3.56 -9.83 -29.09
CA THR A 226 -2.32 -9.61 -29.86
C THR A 226 -1.73 -8.20 -29.73
N ALA A 227 -2.49 -7.21 -29.24
CA ALA A 227 -1.99 -5.85 -29.08
C ALA A 227 -1.38 -5.63 -27.68
N ARG A 228 -0.22 -4.96 -27.60
CA ARG A 228 0.48 -4.53 -26.35
C ARG A 228 -0.39 -3.69 -25.38
N CYS A 229 -1.62 -3.38 -25.74
CA CYS A 229 -2.60 -2.55 -25.03
C CYS A 229 -3.08 -3.13 -23.69
N ASN A 230 -2.95 -4.44 -23.43
CA ASN A 230 -3.39 -5.04 -22.15
C ASN A 230 -2.30 -5.06 -21.05
N THR A 231 -1.10 -4.55 -21.33
CA THR A 231 0.04 -4.66 -20.42
C THR A 231 -0.21 -4.00 -19.06
N ILE A 232 -0.94 -2.86 -19.03
CA ILE A 232 -1.19 -2.11 -17.80
C ILE A 232 -2.09 -2.89 -16.84
N VAL A 233 -3.21 -3.43 -17.34
CA VAL A 233 -4.14 -4.18 -16.49
C VAL A 233 -3.52 -5.50 -16.04
N GLU A 234 -2.78 -6.18 -16.91
CA GLU A 234 -2.08 -7.43 -16.56
C GLU A 234 -1.03 -7.22 -15.48
N GLN A 235 -0.26 -6.13 -15.57
CA GLN A 235 0.69 -5.77 -14.53
C GLN A 235 -0.02 -5.41 -13.22
N SER A 236 -1.19 -4.77 -13.28
CA SER A 236 -1.97 -4.38 -12.11
C SER A 236 -2.45 -5.58 -11.28
N HIS A 237 -2.60 -6.76 -11.90
CA HIS A 237 -2.96 -8.00 -11.20
C HIS A 237 -1.81 -8.60 -10.38
N ARG A 238 -0.56 -8.28 -10.70
CA ARG A 238 0.62 -8.93 -10.09
C ARG A 238 0.70 -8.74 -8.58
N PRO A 239 0.55 -7.54 -8.00
CA PRO A 239 0.59 -7.36 -6.55
C PRO A 239 -0.48 -8.18 -5.83
N THR A 240 -1.72 -8.17 -6.35
CA THR A 240 -2.81 -8.97 -5.78
C THR A 240 -2.55 -10.48 -5.86
N ARG A 241 -1.98 -10.98 -6.97
CA ARG A 241 -1.53 -12.39 -7.08
C ARG A 241 -0.47 -12.74 -6.05
N GLN A 242 0.52 -11.89 -5.90
CA GLN A 242 1.61 -12.14 -4.96
C GLN A 242 1.10 -12.12 -3.53
N GLN A 243 0.13 -11.24 -3.22
CA GLN A 243 -0.49 -11.16 -1.90
C GLN A 243 -1.34 -12.39 -1.59
N GLU A 244 -2.18 -12.81 -2.55
CA GLU A 244 -2.98 -14.04 -2.44
C GLU A 244 -2.08 -15.26 -2.17
N ARG A 245 -0.98 -15.39 -2.91
CA ARG A 245 0.00 -16.49 -2.72
C ARG A 245 0.70 -16.41 -1.36
N ALA A 246 1.16 -15.24 -0.96
CA ALA A 246 1.81 -15.03 0.34
C ALA A 246 0.89 -15.34 1.53
N GLN A 247 -0.41 -15.16 1.36
CA GLN A 247 -1.42 -15.41 2.39
C GLN A 247 -2.08 -16.79 2.31
N LEU A 248 -1.58 -17.70 1.45
CA LEU A 248 -2.14 -19.05 1.25
C LEU A 248 -3.64 -19.03 0.91
N GLY A 249 -4.02 -18.08 0.07
CA GLY A 249 -5.39 -17.86 -0.39
C GLY A 249 -6.28 -17.16 0.63
N PHE A 250 -7.28 -16.46 0.12
CA PHE A 250 -8.22 -15.72 0.94
C PHE A 250 -9.25 -16.65 1.59
N LYS A 251 -9.72 -16.27 2.79
CA LYS A 251 -10.66 -17.10 3.59
C LYS A 251 -12.08 -16.55 3.67
N ARG A 252 -12.29 -15.24 3.49
CA ARG A 252 -13.62 -14.61 3.56
C ARG A 252 -13.73 -13.47 2.55
N ARG A 253 -14.81 -13.46 1.76
CA ARG A 253 -15.06 -12.48 0.69
C ARG A 253 -15.00 -11.04 1.19
N GLN A 254 -15.74 -10.70 2.26
CA GLN A 254 -15.77 -9.35 2.81
C GLN A 254 -14.40 -8.86 3.27
N ARG A 255 -13.63 -9.72 3.96
CA ARG A 255 -12.27 -9.38 4.43
C ARG A 255 -11.32 -9.14 3.27
N THR A 256 -11.43 -9.92 2.21
CA THR A 256 -10.66 -9.73 0.98
C THR A 256 -11.03 -8.42 0.30
N GLN A 257 -12.32 -8.09 0.23
CA GLN A 257 -12.78 -6.82 -0.34
C GLN A 257 -12.22 -5.61 0.42
N GLU A 258 -12.27 -5.62 1.76
CA GLU A 258 -11.69 -4.58 2.62
C GLU A 258 -10.16 -4.47 2.42
N LEU A 259 -9.47 -5.61 2.40
CA LEU A 259 -8.02 -5.68 2.16
C LEU A 259 -7.64 -5.07 0.81
N LEU A 260 -8.30 -5.48 -0.26
CA LEU A 260 -8.05 -5.02 -1.63
C LEU A 260 -8.40 -3.55 -1.81
N ALA A 261 -9.42 -3.04 -1.11
CA ALA A 261 -9.84 -1.66 -1.18
C ALA A 261 -8.77 -0.72 -0.60
N LEU A 262 -8.25 -1.02 0.58
CA LEU A 262 -7.17 -0.23 1.19
C LEU A 262 -5.84 -0.44 0.47
N HIS A 263 -5.51 -1.68 0.09
CA HIS A 263 -4.29 -1.99 -0.65
C HIS A 263 -4.18 -1.18 -1.95
N ALA A 264 -5.28 -1.05 -2.71
CA ALA A 264 -5.31 -0.24 -3.93
C ALA A 264 -4.94 1.23 -3.66
N ARG A 265 -5.61 1.84 -2.68
CA ARG A 265 -5.43 3.26 -2.34
C ARG A 265 -4.03 3.55 -1.79
N VAL A 266 -3.55 2.72 -0.88
CA VAL A 266 -2.18 2.83 -0.35
C VAL A 266 -1.14 2.61 -1.47
N SER A 267 -1.41 1.69 -2.39
CA SER A 267 -0.53 1.48 -3.55
C SER A 267 -0.55 2.64 -4.53
N ASN A 268 -1.70 3.28 -4.74
CA ASN A 268 -1.82 4.50 -5.55
C ASN A 268 -1.07 5.66 -4.90
N LEU A 269 -1.26 5.89 -3.60
CA LEU A 269 -0.59 6.94 -2.83
C LEU A 269 0.94 6.83 -2.89
N HIS A 270 1.46 5.61 -2.77
CA HIS A 270 2.89 5.33 -2.82
C HIS A 270 3.35 4.79 -4.18
N ARG A 271 2.60 5.04 -5.26
CA ARG A 271 3.02 4.63 -6.60
C ARG A 271 4.22 5.47 -7.01
N HIS A 272 5.20 4.81 -7.61
CA HIS A 272 6.30 5.48 -8.29
C HIS A 272 6.06 5.41 -9.80
N THR A 273 6.41 6.49 -10.51
CA THR A 273 6.41 6.50 -11.96
C THR A 273 7.36 5.43 -12.49
N ARG A 274 6.95 4.78 -13.59
CA ARG A 274 7.72 3.69 -14.24
C ARG A 274 8.93 4.21 -15.01
N THR A 275 9.05 5.52 -15.18
CA THR A 275 10.16 6.18 -15.84
C THR A 275 11.33 6.41 -14.88
N THR A 276 12.53 6.60 -15.41
CA THR A 276 13.72 6.91 -14.62
C THR A 276 13.55 8.26 -13.94
N THR A 277 13.06 8.23 -12.69
CA THR A 277 12.94 9.42 -11.84
C THR A 277 14.27 9.69 -11.13
N PRO A 278 14.74 10.94 -11.05
CA PRO A 278 15.87 11.29 -10.18
C PRO A 278 15.64 10.84 -8.73
N ALA A 279 16.71 10.43 -8.05
CA ALA A 279 16.61 9.96 -6.66
C ALA A 279 16.08 11.02 -5.69
N ALA A 280 16.35 12.31 -5.94
CA ALA A 280 15.82 13.41 -5.17
C ALA A 280 14.28 13.50 -5.27
N LEU A 281 13.75 13.47 -6.50
CA LEU A 281 12.30 13.52 -6.75
C LEU A 281 11.60 12.30 -6.13
N ARG A 282 12.16 11.10 -6.29
CA ARG A 282 11.62 9.90 -5.65
C ARG A 282 11.53 10.01 -4.13
N ARG A 283 12.55 10.57 -3.47
CA ARG A 283 12.54 10.80 -2.00
C ARG A 283 11.53 11.86 -1.61
N SER A 284 11.38 12.90 -2.42
CA SER A 284 10.35 13.93 -2.23
C SER A 284 8.95 13.30 -2.29
N ASP A 285 8.64 12.56 -3.36
CA ASP A 285 7.33 11.89 -3.53
C ASP A 285 7.05 10.91 -2.40
N GLN A 286 8.05 10.16 -1.95
CA GLN A 286 7.93 9.27 -0.80
C GLN A 286 7.62 10.02 0.50
N THR A 287 8.29 11.14 0.74
CA THR A 287 8.03 12.00 1.91
C THR A 287 6.61 12.55 1.86
N THR A 288 6.18 13.08 0.73
CA THR A 288 4.81 13.59 0.53
C THR A 288 3.76 12.50 0.75
N ALA A 289 3.97 11.30 0.19
CA ALA A 289 3.05 10.18 0.37
C ALA A 289 2.97 9.72 1.84
N LEU A 290 4.09 9.73 2.57
CA LEU A 290 4.12 9.39 4.00
C LEU A 290 3.43 10.44 4.86
N LEU A 291 3.59 11.73 4.54
CA LEU A 291 2.89 12.83 5.21
C LEU A 291 1.37 12.71 5.02
N LEU A 292 0.92 12.52 3.77
CA LEU A 292 -0.49 12.32 3.48
C LEU A 292 -1.06 11.09 4.19
N TRP A 293 -0.30 10.00 4.26
CA TRP A 293 -0.70 8.81 5.02
C TRP A 293 -0.88 9.11 6.53
N GLN A 294 0.00 9.91 7.11
CA GLN A 294 -0.11 10.33 8.51
C GLN A 294 -1.33 11.23 8.74
N GLU A 295 -1.59 12.19 7.87
CA GLU A 295 -2.77 13.05 7.97
C GLU A 295 -4.07 12.25 7.87
N VAL A 296 -4.14 11.29 6.95
CA VAL A 296 -5.27 10.36 6.82
C VAL A 296 -5.49 9.58 8.11
N LEU A 297 -4.42 9.08 8.73
CA LEU A 297 -4.50 8.37 10.02
C LEU A 297 -5.03 9.25 11.15
N GLN A 298 -4.68 10.53 11.15
CA GLN A 298 -5.14 11.48 12.17
C GLN A 298 -6.61 11.84 12.00
N GLN A 299 -7.09 11.94 10.76
CA GLN A 299 -8.47 12.28 10.45
C GLN A 299 -9.42 11.09 10.63
N ALA A 300 -8.97 9.88 10.31
CA ALA A 300 -9.77 8.67 10.37
C ALA A 300 -10.09 8.17 11.80
N VAL A 301 -9.48 8.75 12.85
CA VAL A 301 -9.48 8.21 14.23
C VAL A 301 -9.79 9.28 15.27
#